data_AF-A0A9D4HBG9-F1
#
_entry.id   AF-A0A9D4HBG9-F1
#
_cell.length_a   1.000
_cell.length_b   1.000
_cell.length_c   1.000
_cell.angle_alpha   90.00
_cell.angle_beta   90.00
_cell.angle_gamma   90.00
#
_symmetry.space_group_name_H-M   'P 1'
#
loop_
_entity.id
_entity.type
_entity.pdbx_description
1 polymer ?
#
loop_
_entity_poly.entity_id
_entity_poly.type
_entity_poly.pdbx_seq_one_letter_code
_entity_poly.pdbx_strand_id
1 'polypeptide(L)'
;MYSNKIRKKHAWKKKWQVLFGEHELNWKHIFTMPYKAIIESTLSNFQYKYIHRIIATNKYLFKCKLSNSHLCDFCSENIETIEHLFWECKHIQPIWNQLVSFLEQQQLNVKLSLLNIEKEIALSNDTLQICEQKWNRIKFS
;
A
#
# COMPACT_ATOMS: atom_id res chain seq x y z
N MET A 1 -19.93 1.76 37.54
CA MET A 1 -18.72 2.47 37.06
C MET A 1 -18.23 1.78 35.79
N TYR A 2 -18.55 2.32 34.61
CA TYR A 2 -18.06 1.78 33.34
C TYR A 2 -16.57 2.11 33.23
N SER A 3 -15.72 1.09 33.24
CA SER A 3 -14.30 1.25 32.98
C SER A 3 -14.09 1.68 31.54
N ASN A 4 -13.60 2.90 31.35
CA ASN A 4 -13.07 3.38 30.07
C ASN A 4 -11.87 2.50 29.68
N LYS A 5 -12.14 1.40 28.97
CA LYS A 5 -11.10 0.67 28.24
C LYS A 5 -10.56 1.63 27.19
N ILE A 6 -9.43 2.27 27.48
CA ILE A 6 -8.65 3.03 26.49
C ILE A 6 -8.42 2.08 25.31
N ARG A 7 -9.12 2.34 24.21
CA ARG A 7 -9.09 1.50 23.01
C ARG A 7 -7.66 1.48 22.51
N LYS A 8 -6.93 0.38 22.72
CA LYS A 8 -5.52 0.26 22.33
C LYS A 8 -5.40 0.66 20.85
N LYS A 9 -4.69 1.76 20.58
CA LYS A 9 -4.35 2.16 19.20
C LYS A 9 -3.62 0.99 18.56
N HIS A 10 -4.12 0.53 17.41
CA HIS A 10 -3.57 -0.66 16.75
C HIS A 10 -2.13 -0.35 16.32
N ALA A 11 -1.23 -1.32 16.46
CA ALA A 11 0.21 -1.12 16.22
C ALA A 11 0.51 -0.63 14.80
N TRP A 12 -0.25 -1.08 13.80
CA TRP A 12 -0.11 -0.64 12.42
C TRP A 12 -0.51 0.83 12.21
N LYS A 13 -1.48 1.38 12.98
CA LYS A 13 -1.81 2.82 12.94
C LYS A 13 -0.63 3.68 13.37
N LYS A 14 0.08 3.28 14.42
CA LYS A 14 1.27 4.01 14.89
C LYS A 14 2.34 4.06 13.81
N LYS A 15 2.54 2.97 13.07
CA LYS A 15 3.56 2.93 12.01
C LYS A 15 3.24 3.91 10.87
N TRP A 16 2.00 3.97 10.43
CA TRP A 16 1.55 4.95 9.45
C TRP A 16 1.63 6.40 9.96
N GLN A 17 1.34 6.65 11.25
CA GLN A 17 1.51 7.97 11.86
C GLN A 17 2.98 8.41 11.86
N VAL A 18 3.92 7.48 12.06
CA VAL A 18 5.35 7.78 11.94
C VAL A 18 5.73 8.10 10.49
N LEU A 19 5.15 7.38 9.51
CA LEU A 19 5.45 7.56 8.09
C LEU A 19 4.86 8.86 7.49
N PHE A 20 3.67 9.27 7.91
CA PHE A 20 2.96 10.43 7.36
C PHE A 20 3.02 11.69 8.24
N GLY A 21 3.71 11.62 9.39
CA GLY A 21 3.79 12.71 10.37
C GLY A 21 2.53 12.86 11.23
N GLU A 22 2.48 13.92 12.03
CA GLU A 22 1.38 14.19 12.97
C GLU A 22 0.05 14.62 12.31
N HIS A 23 -0.02 14.64 10.97
CA HIS A 23 -1.27 14.94 10.27
C HIS A 23 -2.36 13.93 10.64
N GLU A 24 -3.55 14.44 10.97
CA GLU A 24 -4.67 13.62 11.38
C GLU A 24 -5.23 12.85 10.17
N LEU A 25 -4.75 11.62 9.99
CA LEU A 25 -5.22 10.72 8.94
C LEU A 25 -6.69 10.36 9.17
N ASN A 26 -7.55 10.58 8.17
CA ASN A 26 -8.95 10.14 8.21
C ASN A 26 -9.06 8.63 8.00
N TRP A 27 -8.78 7.88 9.06
CA TRP A 27 -8.80 6.41 9.06
C TRP A 27 -10.08 5.80 8.51
N LYS A 28 -11.24 6.41 8.79
CA LYS A 28 -12.53 5.92 8.28
C LYS A 28 -12.55 5.98 6.76
N HIS A 29 -12.09 7.08 6.19
CA HIS A 29 -11.97 7.23 4.74
C HIS A 29 -10.99 6.19 4.17
N ILE A 30 -9.77 6.12 4.70
CA ILE A 30 -8.69 5.21 4.26
C ILE A 30 -9.17 3.75 4.16
N PHE A 31 -9.93 3.25 5.14
CA PHE A 31 -10.39 1.85 5.10
C PHE A 31 -11.63 1.62 4.23
N THR A 32 -12.44 2.65 3.98
CA THR A 32 -13.66 2.49 3.16
C THR A 32 -13.40 2.69 1.69
N MET A 33 -12.37 3.45 1.34
CA MET A 33 -12.04 3.77 -0.04
C MET A 33 -11.74 2.54 -0.91
N PRO A 34 -10.94 1.54 -0.47
CA PRO A 34 -10.64 0.35 -1.28
C PRO A 34 -11.90 -0.35 -1.80
N TYR A 35 -12.96 -0.39 -0.99
CA TYR A 35 -14.23 -1.01 -1.33
C TYR A 35 -15.11 -0.15 -2.24
N LYS A 36 -14.80 1.14 -2.38
CA LYS A 36 -15.53 2.08 -3.24
C LYS A 36 -14.84 2.26 -4.59
N ALA A 37 -13.50 2.28 -4.60
CA ALA A 37 -12.69 2.54 -5.79
C ALA A 37 -12.44 1.29 -6.63
N ILE A 38 -12.48 0.10 -6.01
CA ILE A 38 -12.06 -1.15 -6.65
C ILE A 38 -13.26 -2.10 -6.74
N ILE A 39 -13.63 -2.41 -7.99
CA ILE A 39 -14.69 -3.37 -8.31
C ILE A 39 -14.22 -4.81 -8.02
N GLU A 40 -12.93 -5.07 -8.25
CA GLU A 40 -12.36 -6.41 -8.14
C GLU A 40 -12.05 -6.77 -6.67
N SER A 41 -12.73 -7.80 -6.19
CA SER A 41 -12.70 -8.21 -4.78
C SER A 41 -11.33 -8.66 -4.28
N THR A 42 -10.50 -9.25 -5.14
CA THR A 42 -9.16 -9.75 -4.80
C THR A 42 -8.21 -8.59 -4.51
N LEU A 43 -8.23 -7.57 -5.35
CA LEU A 43 -7.43 -6.36 -5.24
C LEU A 43 -7.90 -5.52 -4.05
N SER A 44 -9.21 -5.43 -3.82
CA SER A 44 -9.77 -4.81 -2.62
C SER A 44 -9.29 -5.51 -1.34
N ASN A 45 -9.32 -6.84 -1.30
CA ASN A 45 -8.79 -7.64 -0.19
C ASN A 45 -7.28 -7.50 -0.02
N PHE A 46 -6.53 -7.44 -1.11
CA PHE A 46 -5.10 -7.20 -1.08
C PHE A 46 -4.78 -5.84 -0.45
N GLN A 47 -5.45 -4.78 -0.91
CA GLN A 47 -5.26 -3.43 -0.38
C GLN A 47 -5.62 -3.36 1.11
N TYR A 48 -6.72 -3.99 1.52
CA TYR A 48 -7.06 -4.13 2.94
C TYR A 48 -5.92 -4.77 3.73
N LYS A 49 -5.40 -5.91 3.27
CA LYS A 49 -4.30 -6.61 3.94
C LYS A 49 -3.03 -5.76 3.99
N TYR A 50 -2.73 -5.01 2.93
CA TYR A 50 -1.60 -4.10 2.85
C TYR A 50 -1.70 -2.95 3.86
N ILE A 51 -2.83 -2.22 3.84
CA ILE A 51 -3.07 -1.09 4.75
C ILE A 51 -3.03 -1.54 6.22
N HIS A 52 -3.61 -2.69 6.54
CA HIS A 52 -3.56 -3.24 7.89
C HIS A 52 -2.21 -3.89 8.24
N ARG A 53 -1.28 -3.98 7.28
CA ARG A 53 0.03 -4.61 7.41
C ARG A 53 -0.05 -6.07 7.90
N ILE A 54 -1.04 -6.81 7.38
CA ILE A 54 -1.32 -8.23 7.69
C ILE A 54 -1.01 -9.16 6.51
N ILE A 55 -0.22 -8.70 5.54
CA ILE A 55 0.30 -9.56 4.48
C ILE A 55 1.25 -10.59 5.10
N ALA A 56 1.04 -11.86 4.74
CA ALA A 56 1.84 -12.98 5.21
C ALA A 56 3.20 -12.98 4.50
N THR A 57 4.15 -12.23 5.05
CA THR A 57 5.55 -12.19 4.61
C THR A 57 6.35 -13.30 5.27
N ASN A 58 7.46 -13.73 4.66
CA ASN A 58 8.33 -14.75 5.25
C ASN A 58 8.88 -14.34 6.62
N LYS A 59 9.13 -13.05 6.88
CA LYS A 59 9.42 -12.57 8.24
C LYS A 59 8.33 -12.91 9.24
N TYR A 60 7.06 -12.72 8.87
CA TYR A 60 5.92 -13.04 9.73
C TYR A 60 5.74 -14.55 9.89
N LEU A 61 5.81 -15.31 8.79
CA LEU A 61 5.64 -16.76 8.79
C LEU A 61 6.75 -17.44 9.61
N PHE A 62 8.00 -17.01 9.46
CA PHE A 62 9.13 -17.49 10.27
C PHE A 62 8.92 -17.22 11.76
N LYS A 63 8.46 -16.01 12.13
CA LYS A 63 8.14 -15.68 13.52
C LYS A 63 7.03 -16.57 14.09
N CYS A 64 6.06 -16.96 13.26
CA CYS A 64 4.98 -17.87 13.64
C CYS A 64 5.39 -19.37 13.56
N LYS A 65 6.64 -19.68 13.20
CA LYS A 65 7.14 -21.05 12.98
C LYS A 65 6.38 -21.82 11.88
N LEU A 66 5.85 -21.07 10.90
CA LEU A 66 5.14 -21.61 9.73
C LEU A 66 6.04 -21.67 8.47
N SER A 67 7.19 -21.01 8.50
CA SER A 67 8.22 -21.08 7.47
C SER A 67 9.58 -21.36 8.11
N ASN A 68 10.44 -22.07 7.39
CA ASN A 68 11.81 -22.39 7.80
C ASN A 68 12.80 -21.26 7.50
N SER A 69 12.39 -20.24 6.73
CA SER A 69 13.22 -19.09 6.37
C SER A 69 12.42 -17.80 6.45
N HIS A 70 13.08 -16.75 6.93
CA HIS A 70 12.61 -15.37 6.89
C HIS A 70 13.05 -14.59 5.64
N LEU A 71 13.83 -15.22 4.75
CA LEU A 71 14.36 -14.58 3.55
C LEU A 71 13.27 -14.42 2.48
N CYS A 72 13.44 -13.41 1.64
CA CYS A 72 12.60 -13.12 0.48
C CYS A 72 12.67 -14.25 -0.55
N ASP A 73 11.53 -14.75 -0.98
CA ASP A 73 11.49 -15.84 -1.97
C ASP A 73 12.01 -15.39 -3.35
N PHE A 74 11.94 -14.09 -3.64
CA PHE A 74 12.42 -13.54 -4.90
C PHE A 74 13.94 -13.39 -4.95
N CYS A 75 14.53 -12.73 -3.96
CA CYS A 75 15.97 -12.42 -3.98
C CYS A 75 16.82 -13.38 -3.15
N SER A 76 16.24 -14.11 -2.20
CA SER A 76 16.94 -14.98 -1.24
C SER A 76 18.07 -14.32 -0.44
N GLU A 77 18.17 -12.98 -0.45
CA GLU A 77 19.28 -12.23 0.14
C GLU A 77 18.85 -11.44 1.38
N ASN A 78 17.65 -10.88 1.36
CA ASN A 78 17.15 -9.98 2.40
C ASN A 78 15.93 -10.59 3.10
N ILE A 79 15.67 -10.15 4.33
CA ILE A 79 14.46 -10.54 5.08
C ILE A 79 13.22 -10.03 4.34
N GLU A 80 12.25 -10.90 4.13
CA GLU A 80 11.00 -10.52 3.48
C GLU A 80 10.12 -9.70 4.42
N THR A 81 10.18 -8.39 4.29
CA THR A 81 9.22 -7.45 4.88
C THR A 81 8.21 -7.01 3.82
N ILE A 82 7.15 -6.29 4.23
CA ILE A 82 6.22 -5.69 3.27
C ILE A 82 6.96 -4.67 2.40
N GLU A 83 7.82 -3.85 3.03
CA GLU A 83 8.65 -2.85 2.37
C GLU A 83 9.59 -3.50 1.35
N HIS A 84 10.24 -4.60 1.73
CA HIS A 84 11.12 -5.34 0.83
C HIS A 84 10.35 -5.96 -0.35
N LEU A 85 9.26 -6.66 -0.04
CA LEU A 85 8.45 -7.38 -1.04
C LEU A 85 7.89 -6.44 -2.12
N PHE A 86 7.43 -5.25 -1.73
CA PHE A 86 6.75 -4.34 -2.66
C PHE A 86 7.62 -3.18 -3.17
N TRP A 87 8.78 -2.94 -2.58
CA TRP A 87 9.65 -1.83 -3.01
C TRP A 87 11.13 -2.20 -3.02
N GLU A 88 11.74 -2.62 -1.92
CA GLU A 88 13.22 -2.67 -1.84
C GLU A 88 13.83 -3.85 -2.62
N CYS A 89 13.04 -4.88 -2.95
CA CYS A 89 13.55 -6.05 -3.66
C CYS A 89 14.07 -5.69 -5.06
N LYS A 90 15.29 -6.15 -5.37
CA LYS A 90 15.90 -5.94 -6.71
C LYS A 90 15.04 -6.47 -7.86
N HIS A 91 14.18 -7.46 -7.61
CA HIS A 91 13.30 -8.04 -8.63
C HIS A 91 12.00 -7.24 -8.85
N ILE A 92 11.56 -6.41 -7.89
CA ILE A 92 10.37 -5.55 -8.09
C ILE A 92 10.73 -4.22 -8.76
N GLN A 93 11.97 -3.76 -8.63
CA GLN A 93 12.44 -2.50 -9.22
C GLN A 93 12.26 -2.40 -10.74
N PRO A 94 12.54 -3.43 -11.56
CA PRO A 94 12.27 -3.38 -12.99
C PRO A 94 10.79 -3.16 -13.33
N ILE A 95 9.88 -3.74 -12.55
CA ILE A 95 8.43 -3.58 -12.75
C ILE A 95 8.02 -2.12 -12.49
N TRP A 96 8.54 -1.52 -11.41
CA TRP A 96 8.30 -0.10 -11.14
C TRP A 96 8.85 0.80 -12.25
N ASN A 97 10.06 0.53 -12.74
CA ASN A 97 10.66 1.31 -13.82
C ASN A 97 9.85 1.22 -15.12
N GLN A 98 9.33 0.04 -15.45
CA GLN A 98 8.43 -0.14 -16.60
C GLN A 98 7.15 0.65 -16.42
N LEU A 99 6.56 0.63 -15.22
CA LEU A 99 5.34 1.39 -14.92
C LEU A 99 5.57 2.90 -15.05
N VAL A 100 6.66 3.43 -14.49
CA VAL A 100 7.04 4.85 -14.64
C VAL A 100 7.18 5.20 -16.11
N SER A 101 7.93 4.40 -16.86
CA SER A 101 8.16 4.63 -18.30
C SER A 101 6.83 4.66 -19.07
N PHE A 102 5.91 3.74 -18.77
CA PHE A 102 4.57 3.73 -19.37
C PHE A 102 3.78 5.00 -19.03
N LEU A 103 3.77 5.43 -17.76
CA LEU A 103 3.06 6.62 -17.33
C LEU A 103 3.62 7.90 -17.97
N GLU A 104 4.95 8.00 -18.08
CA GLU A 104 5.63 9.10 -18.76
C GLU A 104 5.25 9.17 -20.25
N GLN A 105 5.15 8.02 -20.93
CA GLN A 105 4.64 7.95 -22.31
C GLN A 105 3.20 8.49 -22.43
N GLN A 106 2.39 8.33 -21.39
CA GLN A 106 1.03 8.90 -21.32
C GLN A 106 1.01 10.36 -20.83
N GLN A 107 2.16 11.03 -20.74
CA GLN A 107 2.30 12.40 -20.21
C GLN A 107 1.78 12.53 -18.77
N LEU A 108 1.86 11.44 -18.00
CA LEU A 108 1.58 11.40 -16.58
C LEU A 108 2.91 11.38 -15.82
N ASN A 109 3.38 12.55 -15.40
CA ASN A 109 4.60 12.64 -14.61
C ASN A 109 4.32 12.20 -13.17
N VAL A 110 4.68 10.96 -12.85
CA VAL A 110 4.50 10.36 -11.52
C VAL A 110 5.86 10.09 -10.89
N LYS A 111 6.16 10.79 -9.81
CA LYS A 111 7.33 10.47 -8.98
C LYS A 111 7.00 9.25 -8.12
N LEU A 112 7.55 8.07 -8.44
CA LEU A 112 7.40 6.92 -7.56
C LEU A 112 8.41 6.97 -6.40
N SER A 113 7.91 6.70 -5.22
CA SER A 113 8.70 6.38 -4.03
C SER A 113 7.87 5.42 -3.17
N LEU A 114 8.51 4.66 -2.28
CA LEU A 114 7.79 3.84 -1.30
C LEU A 114 6.73 4.69 -0.58
N LEU A 115 7.12 5.90 -0.16
CA LEU A 115 6.22 6.85 0.47
C LEU A 115 5.07 7.26 -0.45
N ASN A 116 5.29 7.43 -1.76
CA ASN A 116 4.23 7.82 -2.69
C ASN A 116 3.28 6.65 -3.01
N ILE A 117 3.78 5.42 -3.13
CA ILE A 117 2.93 4.23 -3.26
C ILE A 117 2.12 4.02 -1.99
N GLU A 118 2.78 4.14 -0.83
CA GLU A 118 2.13 4.06 0.46
C GLU A 118 1.07 5.17 0.64
N LYS A 119 1.34 6.40 0.18
CA LYS A 119 0.36 7.50 0.17
C LYS A 119 -0.77 7.25 -0.81
N GLU A 120 -0.51 6.84 -2.05
CA GLU A 120 -1.57 6.60 -3.04
C GLU A 120 -2.47 5.42 -2.63
N ILE A 121 -1.87 4.34 -2.09
CA ILE A 121 -2.62 3.18 -1.60
C ILE A 121 -3.39 3.52 -0.32
N ALA A 122 -2.88 4.41 0.54
CA ALA A 122 -3.53 4.74 1.82
C ALA A 122 -4.40 6.00 1.78
N LEU A 123 -4.20 6.95 0.86
CA LEU A 123 -4.75 8.32 0.93
C LEU A 123 -5.36 8.78 -0.40
N SER A 124 -5.86 7.87 -1.24
CA SER A 124 -6.53 8.22 -2.50
C SER A 124 -7.77 9.12 -2.28
N ASN A 125 -7.52 10.39 -2.01
CA ASN A 125 -8.47 11.49 -2.04
C ASN A 125 -8.34 12.19 -3.40
N ASP A 126 -7.14 12.21 -4.01
CA ASP A 126 -6.90 13.04 -5.20
C ASP A 126 -6.87 12.24 -6.50
N THR A 127 -6.52 10.96 -6.47
CA THR A 127 -6.43 10.13 -7.68
C THR A 127 -7.79 9.82 -8.29
N LEU A 128 -8.87 9.69 -7.51
CA LEU A 128 -10.21 9.46 -8.09
C LEU A 128 -10.76 10.68 -8.83
N GLN A 129 -10.58 11.89 -8.28
CA GLN A 129 -11.08 13.10 -8.93
C GLN A 129 -10.27 13.46 -10.20
N ILE A 130 -8.96 13.20 -10.19
CA ILE A 130 -8.08 13.39 -11.36
C ILE A 130 -8.29 12.27 -12.39
N CYS A 131 -8.46 11.02 -11.97
CA CYS A 131 -8.74 9.90 -12.90
C CYS A 131 -10.15 10.00 -13.51
N GLU A 132 -11.18 10.41 -12.78
CA GLU A 132 -12.50 10.67 -13.36
C GLU A 132 -12.46 11.82 -14.39
N GLN A 133 -11.74 12.91 -14.08
CA GLN A 133 -11.60 14.03 -15.02
C GLN A 133 -10.76 13.67 -16.26
N LYS A 134 -9.72 12.84 -16.12
CA LYS A 134 -8.89 12.39 -17.26
C LYS A 134 -9.53 11.28 -18.08
N TRP A 135 -10.22 10.32 -17.44
CA TRP A 135 -10.92 9.24 -18.14
C TRP A 135 -12.10 9.75 -18.97
N ASN A 136 -12.81 10.79 -18.48
CA ASN A 136 -13.86 11.46 -19.24
C ASN A 136 -13.34 12.27 -20.44
N ARG A 137 -12.04 12.63 -20.48
CA ARG A 137 -11.41 13.24 -21.67
C ARG A 137 -11.08 12.22 -22.77
N ILE A 138 -10.75 10.99 -22.40
CA ILE A 138 -10.36 9.93 -23.37
C ILE A 138 -11.58 9.31 -24.05
N LYS A 139 -12.76 9.37 -23.43
CA LYS A 139 -14.02 8.89 -24.04
C LYS A 139 -14.66 9.84 -25.06
N PHE A 140 -14.11 11.03 -25.29
CA PHE A 140 -14.63 12.03 -26.23
C PHE A 140 -13.59 12.54 -27.25
N SER A 141 -12.56 11.75 -27.53
CA SER A 141 -11.64 11.91 -28.67
C SER A 141 -11.62 10.64 -29.50
#